data_AF-A0A8H5CUA9-F1
#
_entry.id   AF-A0A8H5CUA9-F1
#
_cell.length_a   1.000
_cell.length_b   1.000
_cell.length_c   1.000
_cell.angle_alpha   90.00
_cell.angle_beta   90.00
_cell.angle_gamma   90.00
#
_symmetry.space_group_name_H-M   'P 1'
#
loop_
_entity.id
_entity.type
_entity.pdbx_description
1 polymer ?
#
loop_
_entity_poly.entity_id
_entity_poly.type
_entity_poly.pdbx_seq_one_letter_code
_entity_poly.pdbx_strand_id
1 'polypeptide(L)'
;MGRLRLGVPYGLLPVGLLSSYAKQQKENSPPEPVIRLVRSQRAGNIDEDDEEQGAKGGVHPILKVDAIRFLYTFRNQLTKQQLLAVLPLLIKALDDSENYVTYTYAAIAIEKVLGIRQNGQILFAQADVRDFAPQLLGVLMSKIERAGTPEKIAENDHLMKAAMRVIITARQTLIPTYQQLLNRLVAVLGVISKNASNPKFDQYIFESLSALMRFVTSGSPTTIPTFESTLFEPFTIILMQDIDPRLIKRYFLLGHDELIPREGKDEAYDEVMTEIEELEEGLEEALKKFEKSLGMKLSWWHSAVGTEEIYMIETSAGQKNIPKEWTRNGGTKVEAREKRNTAIKKFKFRIYNEFDEDRGIWLRAIRVFAKLDCLFSLAKSSAAIGEPSCRPKFVGEEEGDGSAWFDFKSLRHPTLCVNGSVEDFIPNDVKLGGDVGKIALLTAENGLFTGLLSTMSGCTPPV
;
A
#
# COMPACT_ATOMS: atom_id res chain seq x y z
N MET A 1 -25.16 16.99 48.25
CA MET A 1 -26.42 16.28 48.57
C MET A 1 -26.17 14.79 48.39
N GLY A 2 -26.60 13.93 49.32
CA GLY A 2 -26.44 12.48 49.18
C GLY A 2 -27.44 11.88 48.18
N ARG A 3 -27.03 10.81 47.52
CA ARG A 3 -27.91 9.91 46.76
C ARG A 3 -27.89 8.52 47.37
N LEU A 4 -29.00 7.79 47.26
CA LEU A 4 -29.20 6.47 47.85
C LEU A 4 -29.37 5.45 46.72
N ARG A 5 -28.61 4.37 46.75
CA ARG A 5 -28.55 3.33 45.71
C ARG A 5 -29.19 2.04 46.21
N LEU A 6 -30.06 1.45 45.41
CA LEU A 6 -30.95 0.36 45.80
C LEU A 6 -31.10 -0.65 44.65
N GLY A 7 -31.22 -1.95 44.98
CA GLY A 7 -31.37 -3.03 43.99
C GLY A 7 -32.68 -3.80 44.16
N VAL A 8 -33.49 -3.89 43.11
CA VAL A 8 -34.85 -4.46 43.14
C VAL A 8 -34.85 -5.99 43.37
N PRO A 9 -35.75 -6.56 44.20
CA PRO A 9 -35.91 -8.00 44.36
C PRO A 9 -36.85 -8.59 43.30
N TYR A 10 -36.69 -9.87 42.92
CA TYR A 10 -37.60 -10.48 41.93
C TYR A 10 -38.95 -10.86 42.59
N GLY A 11 -39.96 -11.14 41.76
CA GLY A 11 -41.33 -11.45 42.20
C GLY A 11 -42.38 -10.69 41.40
N LEU A 12 -42.37 -9.36 41.44
CA LEU A 12 -43.23 -8.44 40.64
C LEU A 12 -42.90 -8.44 39.12
N LEU A 13 -42.15 -9.44 38.68
CA LEU A 13 -41.38 -9.55 37.45
C LEU A 13 -42.02 -10.71 36.65
N PRO A 14 -42.12 -10.68 35.30
CA PRO A 14 -42.93 -11.64 34.56
C PRO A 14 -42.11 -12.89 34.33
N VAL A 15 -42.27 -13.89 35.19
CA VAL A 15 -41.52 -15.15 35.06
C VAL A 15 -42.09 -15.96 33.90
N GLY A 16 -41.55 -15.75 32.70
CA GLY A 16 -41.97 -16.40 31.45
C GLY A 16 -40.96 -17.40 30.86
N LEU A 17 -39.68 -17.34 31.26
CA LEU A 17 -38.64 -18.31 30.86
C LEU A 17 -37.42 -18.24 31.79
N LEU A 18 -37.50 -18.86 32.97
CA LEU A 18 -36.35 -19.01 33.89
C LEU A 18 -36.34 -20.35 34.63
N SER A 19 -35.73 -21.34 34.00
CA SER A 19 -34.82 -22.26 34.70
C SER A 19 -33.53 -22.28 33.87
N SER A 20 -32.38 -21.81 34.36
CA SER A 20 -31.98 -21.52 35.75
C SER A 20 -31.22 -20.20 35.88
N TYR A 21 -31.55 -19.39 36.90
CA TYR A 21 -30.79 -18.21 37.37
C TYR A 21 -30.50 -17.11 36.31
N ALA A 22 -31.00 -15.86 36.41
CA ALA A 22 -31.64 -15.24 37.57
C ALA A 22 -32.33 -13.87 37.30
N LYS A 23 -33.65 -13.77 37.62
CA LYS A 23 -34.48 -12.56 37.93
C LYS A 23 -34.78 -11.59 36.74
N GLN A 24 -35.84 -10.77 36.92
CA GLN A 24 -36.16 -9.45 36.29
C GLN A 24 -37.18 -9.36 35.10
N GLN A 25 -37.31 -8.18 34.46
CA GLN A 25 -38.59 -7.47 34.15
C GLN A 25 -39.06 -7.53 32.67
N LYS A 26 -40.21 -7.02 32.14
CA LYS A 26 -41.33 -6.06 32.44
C LYS A 26 -41.18 -4.52 32.27
N GLU A 27 -40.91 -4.10 31.05
CA GLU A 27 -41.84 -3.28 30.23
C GLU A 27 -42.35 -1.88 30.71
N ASN A 28 -42.53 -1.00 29.73
CA ASN A 28 -43.48 0.10 29.48
C ASN A 28 -43.43 1.43 30.27
N SER A 29 -42.71 2.41 29.69
CA SER A 29 -43.23 3.54 28.84
C SER A 29 -44.55 4.27 29.20
N PRO A 30 -45.03 5.25 28.39
CA PRO A 30 -44.40 6.52 28.01
C PRO A 30 -45.17 7.72 28.69
N PRO A 31 -45.18 8.99 28.17
CA PRO A 31 -45.88 9.40 26.92
C PRO A 31 -45.16 10.42 26.00
N GLU A 32 -45.84 10.76 24.90
CA GLU A 32 -45.50 11.59 23.71
C GLU A 32 -45.72 13.12 23.94
N PRO A 33 -45.76 14.07 22.94
CA PRO A 33 -45.55 14.02 21.47
C PRO A 33 -44.52 15.10 20.95
N VAL A 34 -44.23 15.34 19.65
CA VAL A 34 -45.06 15.96 18.57
C VAL A 34 -44.41 15.78 17.18
N ILE A 35 -45.25 15.65 16.14
CA ILE A 35 -44.91 15.48 14.70
C ILE A 35 -44.50 16.80 14.02
N ARG A 36 -43.54 16.77 13.06
CA ARG A 36 -43.58 17.62 11.84
C ARG A 36 -42.72 17.10 10.69
N LEU A 37 -43.32 17.03 9.49
CA LEU A 37 -42.68 16.72 8.20
C LEU A 37 -42.38 18.01 7.42
N VAL A 38 -41.27 18.05 6.68
CA VAL A 38 -40.99 19.05 5.61
C VAL A 38 -40.33 18.35 4.42
N ARG A 39 -40.67 18.77 3.18
CA ARG A 39 -40.10 18.27 1.92
C ARG A 39 -39.07 19.24 1.33
N SER A 40 -38.05 18.71 0.65
CA SER A 40 -37.31 19.37 -0.45
C SER A 40 -36.67 18.26 -1.30
N GLN A 41 -37.22 17.89 -2.46
CA GLN A 41 -36.99 18.45 -3.81
C GLN A 41 -35.67 18.03 -4.51
N ARG A 42 -35.78 17.70 -5.81
CA ARG A 42 -34.70 17.29 -6.72
C ARG A 42 -34.12 18.50 -7.47
N ALA A 43 -32.81 18.51 -7.71
CA ALA A 43 -32.15 18.87 -8.97
C ALA A 43 -30.64 18.54 -8.83
N GLY A 44 -29.89 18.11 -9.86
CA GLY A 44 -30.27 17.72 -11.23
C GLY A 44 -29.07 17.07 -11.95
N ASN A 45 -29.30 16.43 -13.10
CA ASN A 45 -28.24 16.05 -14.03
C ASN A 45 -27.78 17.27 -14.85
N ILE A 46 -26.57 17.22 -15.42
CA ILE A 46 -26.08 17.89 -16.65
C ILE A 46 -24.60 17.47 -16.83
N ASP A 47 -24.07 17.09 -18.00
CA ASP A 47 -24.67 16.57 -19.25
C ASP A 47 -23.64 15.67 -19.96
N GLU A 48 -24.10 14.82 -20.88
CA GLU A 48 -23.29 14.25 -21.97
C GLU A 48 -23.64 15.01 -23.26
N ASP A 49 -22.74 15.82 -23.81
CA ASP A 49 -22.79 16.29 -25.21
C ASP A 49 -21.51 17.08 -25.55
N ASP A 50 -20.76 16.63 -26.58
CA ASP A 50 -19.61 17.39 -27.14
C ASP A 50 -19.26 16.94 -28.60
N GLU A 51 -20.29 16.68 -29.42
CA GLU A 51 -20.15 16.40 -30.87
C GLU A 51 -20.67 17.55 -31.77
N GLU A 52 -20.12 18.78 -31.65
CA GLU A 52 -20.08 19.66 -32.83
C GLU A 52 -19.03 20.79 -32.79
N GLN A 53 -18.00 20.69 -33.65
CA GLN A 53 -17.46 21.81 -34.46
C GLN A 53 -16.29 21.37 -35.34
N GLY A 54 -16.37 21.66 -36.64
CA GLY A 54 -15.26 21.45 -37.56
C GLY A 54 -15.20 22.50 -38.67
N ALA A 55 -14.08 23.25 -38.75
CA ALA A 55 -13.57 23.86 -40.00
C ALA A 55 -12.24 24.65 -39.79
N LYS A 56 -11.07 23.99 -39.89
CA LYS A 56 -9.79 24.67 -40.23
C LYS A 56 -8.85 23.74 -41.01
N GLY A 57 -8.97 23.72 -42.34
CA GLY A 57 -7.93 23.34 -43.32
C GLY A 57 -7.34 21.91 -43.31
N GLY A 58 -7.52 21.12 -42.27
CA GLY A 58 -6.95 19.77 -42.13
C GLY A 58 -7.96 18.64 -42.39
N VAL A 59 -7.43 17.44 -42.65
CA VAL A 59 -8.22 16.20 -42.73
C VAL A 59 -9.04 16.02 -41.44
N HIS A 60 -10.34 15.75 -41.60
CA HIS A 60 -11.30 15.66 -40.49
C HIS A 60 -10.83 14.68 -39.40
N PRO A 61 -10.98 14.99 -38.09
CA PRO A 61 -10.48 14.13 -37.01
C PRO A 61 -10.97 12.68 -37.09
N ILE A 62 -12.25 12.46 -37.43
CA ILE A 62 -12.83 11.13 -37.61
C ILE A 62 -12.06 10.31 -38.66
N LEU A 63 -11.72 10.91 -39.81
CA LEU A 63 -10.97 10.23 -40.87
C LEU A 63 -9.53 9.89 -40.43
N LYS A 64 -8.93 10.69 -39.55
CA LYS A 64 -7.63 10.35 -38.92
C LYS A 64 -7.79 9.17 -37.94
N VAL A 65 -8.82 9.20 -37.08
CA VAL A 65 -9.13 8.12 -36.13
C VAL A 65 -9.38 6.81 -36.87
N ASP A 66 -10.17 6.82 -37.95
CA ASP A 66 -10.46 5.61 -38.73
C ASP A 66 -9.26 5.08 -39.50
N ALA A 67 -8.37 5.93 -40.02
CA ALA A 67 -7.10 5.48 -40.58
C ALA A 67 -6.20 4.80 -39.53
N ILE A 68 -6.15 5.34 -38.31
CA ILE A 68 -5.41 4.75 -37.18
C ILE A 68 -6.09 3.45 -36.70
N ARG A 69 -7.42 3.39 -36.68
CA ARG A 69 -8.23 2.21 -36.33
C ARG A 69 -8.08 1.08 -37.36
N PHE A 70 -8.01 1.42 -38.65
CA PHE A 70 -7.69 0.48 -39.74
C PHE A 70 -6.29 -0.11 -39.55
N LEU A 71 -5.28 0.74 -39.34
CA LEU A 71 -3.91 0.31 -39.04
C LEU A 71 -3.87 -0.61 -37.81
N TYR A 72 -4.50 -0.22 -36.71
CA TYR A 72 -4.63 -1.03 -35.50
C TYR A 72 -5.23 -2.41 -35.81
N THR A 73 -6.29 -2.46 -36.60
CA THR A 73 -7.01 -3.70 -36.94
C THR A 73 -6.14 -4.64 -37.78
N PHE A 74 -5.52 -4.12 -38.85
CA PHE A 74 -4.78 -4.91 -39.84
C PHE A 74 -3.25 -4.95 -39.60
N ARG A 75 -2.78 -4.54 -38.42
CA ARG A 75 -1.36 -4.48 -38.05
C ARG A 75 -0.60 -5.81 -38.21
N ASN A 76 -1.29 -6.95 -38.11
CA ASN A 76 -0.69 -8.29 -38.23
C ASN A 76 -0.50 -8.73 -39.71
N GLN A 77 -1.12 -8.02 -40.65
CA GLN A 77 -1.05 -8.26 -42.09
C GLN A 77 0.02 -7.39 -42.78
N LEU A 78 0.61 -6.44 -42.05
CA LEU A 78 1.65 -5.53 -42.55
C LEU A 78 3.05 -6.07 -42.27
N THR A 79 4.00 -5.77 -43.16
CA THR A 79 5.41 -6.12 -42.96
C THR A 79 6.06 -5.20 -41.93
N LYS A 80 7.15 -5.66 -41.30
CA LYS A 80 7.94 -4.84 -40.37
C LYS A 80 8.40 -3.51 -40.98
N GLN A 81 8.75 -3.49 -42.28
CA GLN A 81 9.13 -2.27 -42.99
C GLN A 81 7.95 -1.29 -43.14
N GLN A 82 6.75 -1.78 -43.47
CA GLN A 82 5.54 -0.94 -43.54
C GLN A 82 5.20 -0.35 -42.16
N LEU A 83 5.28 -1.16 -41.11
CA LEU A 83 5.04 -0.71 -39.73
C LEU A 83 6.07 0.34 -39.27
N LEU A 84 7.36 0.17 -39.60
CA LEU A 84 8.41 1.16 -39.36
C LEU A 84 8.16 2.48 -40.09
N ALA A 85 7.68 2.44 -41.34
CA ALA A 85 7.33 3.65 -42.09
C ALA A 85 6.11 4.40 -41.51
N VAL A 86 5.21 3.71 -40.81
CA VAL A 86 3.99 4.30 -40.24
C VAL A 86 4.19 4.80 -38.80
N LEU A 87 5.15 4.29 -38.04
CA LEU A 87 5.42 4.75 -36.66
C LEU A 87 5.70 6.27 -36.56
N PRO A 88 6.50 6.91 -37.43
CA PRO A 88 6.65 8.37 -37.47
C PRO A 88 5.34 9.14 -37.73
N LEU A 89 4.44 8.56 -38.53
CA LEU A 89 3.12 9.17 -38.80
C LEU A 89 2.21 9.10 -37.57
N LEU A 90 2.29 8.02 -36.79
CA LEU A 90 1.59 7.90 -35.50
C LEU A 90 2.17 8.85 -34.45
N ILE A 91 3.50 9.00 -34.37
CA ILE A 91 4.16 9.98 -33.48
C ILE A 91 3.66 11.38 -33.81
N LYS A 92 3.64 11.76 -35.09
CA LYS A 92 3.12 13.05 -35.54
C LYS A 92 1.62 13.23 -35.25
N ALA A 93 0.79 12.21 -35.50
CA ALA A 93 -0.64 12.26 -35.19
C ALA A 93 -0.93 12.37 -33.68
N LEU A 94 -0.04 11.86 -32.84
CA LEU A 94 -0.11 11.98 -31.38
C LEU A 94 0.29 13.40 -30.92
N ASP A 95 1.35 13.98 -31.49
CA ASP A 95 1.86 15.32 -31.15
C ASP A 95 0.95 16.45 -31.68
N ASP A 96 0.70 16.49 -33.00
CA ASP A 96 -0.08 17.53 -33.69
C ASP A 96 -1.54 17.62 -33.20
N SER A 97 -2.10 16.54 -32.64
CA SER A 97 -3.52 16.49 -32.29
C SER A 97 -3.82 16.98 -30.89
N GLU A 98 -4.70 17.97 -30.79
CA GLU A 98 -5.37 18.37 -29.54
C GLU A 98 -6.64 17.55 -29.26
N ASN A 99 -7.25 16.93 -30.29
CA ASN A 99 -8.42 16.08 -30.13
C ASN A 99 -8.08 14.79 -29.37
N TYR A 100 -8.79 14.57 -28.25
CA TYR A 100 -8.60 13.46 -27.31
C TYR A 100 -8.59 12.09 -27.99
N VAL A 101 -9.62 11.81 -28.80
CA VAL A 101 -9.80 10.51 -29.46
C VAL A 101 -8.62 10.22 -30.39
N THR A 102 -8.18 11.20 -31.18
CA THR A 102 -7.11 11.04 -32.17
C THR A 102 -5.76 10.68 -31.54
N TYR A 103 -5.30 11.41 -30.50
CA TYR A 103 -4.02 11.06 -29.86
C TYR A 103 -4.12 9.77 -29.03
N THR A 104 -5.29 9.47 -28.47
CA THR A 104 -5.54 8.22 -27.72
C THR A 104 -5.46 7.00 -28.63
N TYR A 105 -6.12 7.03 -29.79
CA TYR A 105 -6.02 5.96 -30.78
C TYR A 105 -4.60 5.84 -31.36
N ALA A 106 -3.87 6.95 -31.53
CA ALA A 106 -2.46 6.91 -31.91
C ALA A 106 -1.61 6.16 -30.86
N ALA A 107 -1.79 6.45 -29.57
CA ALA A 107 -1.11 5.77 -28.47
C ALA A 107 -1.45 4.26 -28.43
N ILE A 108 -2.73 3.89 -28.57
CA ILE A 108 -3.15 2.48 -28.65
C ILE A 108 -2.47 1.78 -29.85
N ALA A 109 -2.45 2.42 -31.02
CA ALA A 109 -1.84 1.84 -32.22
C ALA A 109 -0.33 1.62 -32.04
N ILE A 110 0.40 2.60 -31.49
CA ILE A 110 1.83 2.48 -31.17
C ILE A 110 2.07 1.32 -30.19
N GLU A 111 1.30 1.24 -29.09
CA GLU A 111 1.41 0.16 -28.10
C GLU A 111 1.23 -1.22 -28.75
N LYS A 112 0.22 -1.33 -29.62
CA LYS A 112 -0.20 -2.57 -30.28
C LYS A 112 0.72 -2.99 -31.43
N VAL A 113 1.38 -2.06 -32.11
CA VAL A 113 2.41 -2.33 -33.14
C VAL A 113 3.70 -2.80 -32.49
N LEU A 114 4.21 -2.09 -31.48
CA LEU A 114 5.41 -2.50 -30.76
C LEU A 114 5.20 -3.80 -29.95
N GLY A 115 3.95 -4.13 -29.61
CA GLY A 115 3.55 -5.38 -28.97
C GLY A 115 3.36 -6.59 -29.90
N ILE A 116 3.53 -6.45 -31.23
CA ILE A 116 3.35 -7.58 -32.17
C ILE A 116 4.36 -8.69 -31.88
N ARG A 117 3.88 -9.94 -31.91
CA ARG A 117 4.70 -11.15 -31.86
C ARG A 117 4.55 -11.97 -33.14
N GLN A 118 5.66 -12.53 -33.61
CA GLN A 118 5.73 -13.47 -34.72
C GLN A 118 6.54 -14.68 -34.25
N ASN A 119 6.04 -15.90 -34.49
CA ASN A 119 6.67 -17.15 -34.06
C ASN A 119 7.07 -17.16 -32.56
N GLY A 120 6.22 -16.58 -31.70
CA GLY A 120 6.42 -16.45 -30.25
C GLY A 120 7.32 -15.30 -29.81
N GLN A 121 8.20 -14.78 -30.68
CA GLN A 121 9.11 -13.68 -30.38
C GLN A 121 8.49 -12.30 -30.69
N ILE A 122 9.02 -11.23 -30.09
CA ILE A 122 8.55 -9.85 -30.36
C ILE A 122 9.16 -9.36 -31.67
N LEU A 123 8.35 -8.74 -32.54
CA LEU A 123 8.76 -8.32 -33.89
C LEU A 123 9.75 -7.14 -33.90
N PHE A 124 9.66 -6.26 -32.89
CA PHE A 124 10.52 -5.09 -32.70
C PHE A 124 11.54 -5.33 -31.60
N ALA A 125 12.81 -5.11 -31.93
CA ALA A 125 13.94 -5.12 -31.01
C ALA A 125 14.36 -3.67 -30.66
N GLN A 126 15.21 -3.53 -29.64
CA GLN A 126 15.71 -2.23 -29.17
C GLN A 126 16.43 -1.41 -30.27
N ALA A 127 17.04 -2.08 -31.25
CA ALA A 127 17.68 -1.41 -32.39
C ALA A 127 16.66 -0.75 -33.33
N ASP A 128 15.47 -1.35 -33.52
CA ASP A 128 14.43 -0.82 -34.42
C ASP A 128 13.76 0.46 -33.91
N VAL A 129 13.80 0.68 -32.58
CA VAL A 129 13.13 1.83 -31.93
C VAL A 129 14.10 2.91 -31.44
N ARG A 130 15.41 2.67 -31.53
CA ARG A 130 16.47 3.47 -30.91
C ARG A 130 16.31 4.97 -31.15
N ASP A 131 16.08 5.34 -32.41
CA ASP A 131 16.25 6.72 -32.87
C ASP A 131 14.99 7.58 -32.62
N PHE A 132 13.81 6.96 -32.53
CA PHE A 132 12.54 7.66 -32.26
C PHE A 132 11.99 7.46 -30.84
N ALA A 133 12.45 6.45 -30.08
CA ALA A 133 11.96 6.20 -28.73
C ALA A 133 12.09 7.42 -27.78
N PRO A 134 13.20 8.19 -27.76
CA PRO A 134 13.30 9.39 -26.91
C PRO A 134 12.28 10.48 -27.29
N GLN A 135 12.06 10.71 -28.59
CA GLN A 135 11.05 11.67 -29.07
C GLN A 135 9.64 11.23 -28.68
N LEU A 136 9.30 9.97 -28.95
CA LEU A 136 7.99 9.38 -28.66
C LEU A 136 7.66 9.41 -27.15
N LEU A 137 8.62 9.04 -26.29
CA LEU A 137 8.49 9.19 -24.84
C LEU A 137 8.37 10.66 -24.44
N GLY A 138 9.12 11.54 -25.11
CA GLY A 138 9.03 12.99 -24.98
C GLY A 138 7.60 13.50 -25.17
N VAL A 139 6.97 13.18 -26.30
CA VAL A 139 5.60 13.58 -26.64
C VAL A 139 4.55 12.93 -25.73
N LEU A 140 4.64 11.62 -25.48
CA LEU A 140 3.70 10.89 -24.62
C LEU A 140 3.62 11.50 -23.22
N MET A 141 4.76 11.71 -22.57
CA MET A 141 4.82 12.36 -21.26
C MET A 141 4.32 13.82 -21.35
N SER A 142 4.60 14.54 -22.44
CA SER A 142 4.09 15.91 -22.66
C SER A 142 2.58 15.99 -22.95
N LYS A 143 1.88 14.88 -23.20
CA LYS A 143 0.41 14.82 -23.25
C LYS A 143 -0.16 14.53 -21.85
N ILE A 144 0.48 13.64 -21.10
CA ILE A 144 0.14 13.30 -19.72
C ILE A 144 0.30 14.52 -18.79
N GLU A 145 1.42 15.22 -18.87
CA GLU A 145 1.75 16.38 -18.03
C GLU A 145 0.94 17.66 -18.34
N ARG A 146 0.17 17.70 -19.43
CA ARG A 146 -0.72 18.85 -19.74
C ARG A 146 -1.98 18.86 -18.89
N ALA A 147 -2.33 17.75 -18.24
CA ALA A 147 -3.48 17.68 -17.37
C ALA A 147 -3.16 18.28 -15.99
N GLY A 148 -4.01 19.21 -15.53
CA GLY A 148 -3.73 20.02 -14.32
C GLY A 148 -4.14 19.39 -12.98
N THR A 149 -4.82 18.25 -12.97
CA THR A 149 -5.29 17.58 -11.73
C THR A 149 -4.95 16.08 -11.75
N PRO A 150 -4.81 15.41 -10.59
CA PRO A 150 -4.47 13.99 -10.51
C PRO A 150 -5.38 13.10 -11.36
N GLU A 151 -6.68 13.41 -11.36
CA GLU A 151 -7.72 12.65 -12.05
C GLU A 151 -7.58 12.79 -13.56
N LYS A 152 -7.34 14.01 -14.07
CA LYS A 152 -7.13 14.26 -15.50
C LYS A 152 -5.79 13.73 -16.02
N ILE A 153 -4.77 13.64 -15.16
CA ILE A 153 -3.50 12.99 -15.48
C ILE A 153 -3.72 11.47 -15.63
N ALA A 154 -4.45 10.87 -14.68
CA ALA A 154 -4.71 9.43 -14.64
C ALA A 154 -5.83 8.97 -15.61
N GLU A 155 -6.64 9.90 -16.14
CA GLU A 155 -7.78 9.67 -17.04
C GLU A 155 -7.45 8.74 -18.23
N ASN A 156 -6.28 8.91 -18.84
CA ASN A 156 -5.91 8.24 -20.07
C ASN A 156 -4.81 7.18 -19.85
N ASP A 157 -5.20 5.98 -19.40
CA ASP A 157 -4.25 4.86 -19.16
C ASP A 157 -3.46 4.48 -20.42
N HIS A 158 -4.01 4.73 -21.60
CA HIS A 158 -3.41 4.33 -22.88
C HIS A 158 -2.15 5.14 -23.23
N LEU A 159 -2.04 6.40 -22.78
CA LEU A 159 -0.81 7.19 -22.92
C LEU A 159 0.34 6.58 -22.08
N MET A 160 0.09 6.29 -20.80
CA MET A 160 1.10 5.69 -19.92
C MET A 160 1.44 4.26 -20.36
N LYS A 161 0.45 3.49 -20.82
CA LYS A 161 0.65 2.14 -21.40
C LYS A 161 1.51 2.16 -22.66
N ALA A 162 1.37 3.17 -23.51
CA ALA A 162 2.23 3.35 -24.68
C ALA A 162 3.65 3.71 -24.25
N ALA A 163 3.83 4.59 -23.27
CA ALA A 163 5.15 4.93 -22.72
C ALA A 163 5.85 3.69 -22.13
N MET A 164 5.13 2.92 -21.30
CA MET A 164 5.56 1.64 -20.74
C MET A 164 6.03 0.66 -21.83
N ARG A 165 5.24 0.48 -22.90
CA ARG A 165 5.60 -0.36 -24.04
C ARG A 165 6.89 0.12 -24.72
N VAL A 166 7.04 1.43 -24.94
CA VAL A 166 8.24 1.99 -25.58
C VAL A 166 9.47 1.77 -24.70
N ILE A 167 9.38 1.96 -23.38
CA ILE A 167 10.45 1.67 -22.42
C ILE A 167 10.87 0.19 -22.48
N ILE A 168 9.90 -0.73 -22.46
CA ILE A 168 10.13 -2.19 -22.52
C ILE A 168 10.77 -2.63 -23.85
N THR A 169 10.51 -1.93 -24.95
CA THR A 169 11.10 -2.21 -26.26
C THR A 169 12.48 -1.57 -26.45
N ALA A 170 12.68 -0.32 -25.97
CA ALA A 170 13.92 0.44 -26.13
C ALA A 170 15.05 -0.01 -25.17
N ARG A 171 14.70 -0.39 -23.93
CA ARG A 171 15.64 -0.98 -22.96
C ARG A 171 16.91 -0.12 -22.77
N GLN A 172 18.10 -0.70 -22.99
CA GLN A 172 19.39 -0.02 -22.82
C GLN A 172 19.60 1.18 -23.76
N THR A 173 18.83 1.35 -24.85
CA THR A 173 18.98 2.56 -25.69
C THR A 173 18.55 3.85 -24.98
N LEU A 174 17.87 3.74 -23.83
CA LEU A 174 17.48 4.89 -23.00
C LEU A 174 18.58 5.36 -22.03
N ILE A 175 19.71 4.65 -21.91
CA ILE A 175 20.83 5.04 -21.02
C ILE A 175 21.33 6.50 -21.24
N PRO A 176 21.35 7.08 -22.46
CA PRO A 176 21.72 8.48 -22.64
C PRO A 176 20.68 9.51 -22.17
N THR A 177 19.44 9.11 -21.88
CA THR A 177 18.31 10.02 -21.60
C THR A 177 17.50 9.66 -20.34
N TYR A 178 17.88 8.60 -19.62
CA TYR A 178 17.07 8.01 -18.55
C TYR A 178 16.73 8.99 -17.42
N GLN A 179 17.64 9.90 -17.04
CA GLN A 179 17.42 10.84 -15.93
C GLN A 179 16.25 11.79 -16.22
N GLN A 180 16.16 12.31 -17.44
CA GLN A 180 15.06 13.18 -17.84
C GLN A 180 13.72 12.42 -17.81
N LEU A 181 13.71 11.16 -18.26
CA LEU A 181 12.52 10.33 -18.25
C LEU A 181 12.10 9.90 -16.82
N LEU A 182 13.08 9.54 -15.98
CA LEU A 182 12.88 9.18 -14.58
C LEU A 182 12.26 10.35 -13.81
N ASN A 183 12.83 11.54 -13.92
CA ASN A 183 12.34 12.73 -13.23
C ASN A 183 10.88 13.06 -13.64
N ARG A 184 10.53 12.88 -14.93
CA ARG A 184 9.16 13.07 -15.43
C ARG A 184 8.19 12.01 -14.90
N LEU A 185 8.56 10.73 -14.93
CA LEU A 185 7.75 9.66 -14.36
C LEU A 185 7.54 9.83 -12.85
N VAL A 186 8.57 10.28 -12.12
CA VAL A 186 8.49 10.57 -10.68
C VAL A 186 7.61 11.80 -10.40
N ALA A 187 7.71 12.86 -11.21
CA ALA A 187 6.84 14.03 -11.08
C ALA A 187 5.36 13.65 -11.29
N VAL A 188 5.04 12.85 -12.30
CA VAL A 188 3.68 12.33 -12.53
C VAL A 188 3.22 11.45 -11.34
N LEU A 189 4.07 10.55 -10.85
CA LEU A 189 3.77 9.69 -9.69
C LEU A 189 3.42 10.53 -8.44
N GLY A 190 4.20 11.58 -8.14
CA GLY A 190 3.98 12.49 -7.01
C GLY A 190 2.80 13.47 -7.17
N VAL A 191 2.12 13.46 -8.32
CA VAL A 191 0.81 14.13 -8.49
C VAL A 191 -0.33 13.14 -8.34
N ILE A 192 -0.28 11.98 -9.01
CA ILE A 192 -1.36 10.98 -8.93
C ILE A 192 -1.50 10.36 -7.53
N SER A 193 -0.41 10.21 -6.77
CA SER A 193 -0.46 9.63 -5.41
C SER A 193 -1.33 10.44 -4.43
N LYS A 194 -1.60 11.70 -4.72
CA LYS A 194 -2.49 12.58 -3.94
C LYS A 194 -3.97 12.18 -4.06
N ASN A 195 -4.35 11.52 -5.15
CA ASN A 195 -5.69 10.96 -5.39
C ASN A 195 -5.64 9.86 -6.46
N ALA A 196 -5.24 8.65 -6.05
CA ALA A 196 -5.17 7.48 -6.93
C ALA A 196 -6.58 7.14 -7.45
N SER A 197 -6.77 7.32 -8.75
CA SER A 197 -8.11 7.37 -9.39
C SER A 197 -8.27 6.46 -10.60
N ASN A 198 -7.17 5.94 -11.17
CA ASN A 198 -7.22 4.95 -12.25
C ASN A 198 -6.15 3.85 -12.03
N PRO A 199 -6.52 2.70 -11.44
CA PRO A 199 -5.55 1.65 -11.08
C PRO A 199 -4.80 1.05 -12.28
N LYS A 200 -5.30 1.22 -13.52
CA LYS A 200 -4.55 0.84 -14.74
C LYS A 200 -3.41 1.80 -15.02
N PHE A 201 -3.66 3.10 -14.88
CA PHE A 201 -2.63 4.14 -15.03
C PHE A 201 -1.56 3.96 -13.96
N ASP A 202 -1.99 3.75 -12.71
CA ASP A 202 -1.12 3.50 -11.56
C ASP A 202 -0.24 2.25 -11.80
N GLN A 203 -0.82 1.13 -12.28
CA GLN A 203 -0.03 -0.03 -12.69
C GLN A 203 1.00 0.32 -13.77
N TYR A 204 0.60 1.03 -14.84
CA TYR A 204 1.49 1.29 -15.98
C TYR A 204 2.62 2.28 -15.67
N ILE A 205 2.47 3.20 -14.71
CA ILE A 205 3.56 4.07 -14.28
C ILE A 205 4.57 3.34 -13.37
N PHE A 206 4.10 2.49 -12.44
CA PHE A 206 5.00 1.63 -11.67
C PHE A 206 5.72 0.60 -12.56
N GLU A 207 5.02 0.01 -13.54
CA GLU A 207 5.65 -0.90 -14.53
C GLU A 207 6.65 -0.13 -15.42
N SER A 208 6.36 1.12 -15.81
CA SER A 208 7.31 1.99 -16.54
C SER A 208 8.56 2.31 -15.74
N LEU A 209 8.43 2.71 -14.47
CA LEU A 209 9.55 2.99 -13.57
C LEU A 209 10.40 1.73 -13.34
N SER A 210 9.78 0.58 -13.06
CA SER A 210 10.48 -0.68 -12.85
C SER A 210 11.18 -1.19 -14.11
N ALA A 211 10.58 -1.03 -15.29
CA ALA A 211 11.20 -1.36 -16.57
C ALA A 211 12.40 -0.44 -16.89
N LEU A 212 12.25 0.87 -16.69
CA LEU A 212 13.33 1.84 -16.89
C LEU A 212 14.53 1.52 -15.97
N MET A 213 14.27 1.34 -14.67
CA MET A 213 15.28 0.95 -13.69
C MET A 213 15.94 -0.38 -14.08
N ARG A 214 15.16 -1.43 -14.40
CA ARG A 214 15.68 -2.75 -14.80
C ARG A 214 16.62 -2.67 -15.99
N PHE A 215 16.23 -1.99 -17.06
CA PHE A 215 17.04 -1.98 -18.29
C PHE A 215 18.25 -1.05 -18.18
N VAL A 216 18.10 0.14 -17.58
CA VAL A 216 19.21 1.10 -17.45
C VAL A 216 20.27 0.59 -16.48
N THR A 217 19.89 0.13 -15.27
CA THR A 217 20.87 -0.39 -14.30
C THR A 217 21.59 -1.64 -14.80
N SER A 218 20.92 -2.50 -15.60
CA SER A 218 21.55 -3.67 -16.23
C SER A 218 22.61 -3.33 -17.28
N GLY A 219 22.51 -2.18 -17.95
CA GLY A 219 23.49 -1.72 -18.94
C GLY A 219 24.50 -0.72 -18.40
N SER A 220 24.21 -0.06 -17.27
CA SER A 220 25.08 0.89 -16.60
C SER A 220 24.83 0.87 -15.08
N PRO A 221 25.52 0.00 -14.31
CA PRO A 221 25.32 -0.13 -12.87
C PRO A 221 25.63 1.15 -12.07
N THR A 222 26.45 2.06 -12.61
CA THR A 222 26.75 3.38 -12.01
C THR A 222 25.53 4.31 -11.95
N THR A 223 24.41 3.95 -12.59
CA THR A 223 23.13 4.70 -12.50
C THR A 223 22.32 4.37 -11.25
N ILE A 224 22.64 3.30 -10.52
CA ILE A 224 21.87 2.83 -9.35
C ILE A 224 21.70 3.94 -8.28
N PRO A 225 22.74 4.70 -7.86
CA PRO A 225 22.57 5.76 -6.87
C PRO A 225 21.62 6.89 -7.32
N THR A 226 21.47 7.12 -8.62
CA THR A 226 20.49 8.09 -9.16
C THR A 226 19.07 7.57 -9.06
N PHE A 227 18.83 6.28 -9.32
CA PHE A 227 17.52 5.68 -9.10
C PHE A 227 17.16 5.67 -7.61
N GLU A 228 18.10 5.32 -6.73
CA GLU A 228 17.90 5.38 -5.27
C GLU A 228 17.51 6.79 -4.81
N SER A 229 18.32 7.81 -5.10
CA SER A 229 18.07 9.18 -4.62
C SER A 229 16.78 9.80 -5.18
N THR A 230 16.43 9.50 -6.44
CA THR A 230 15.24 10.07 -7.09
C THR A 230 13.93 9.37 -6.68
N LEU A 231 13.98 8.10 -6.26
CA LEU A 231 12.79 7.31 -5.90
C LEU A 231 12.53 7.22 -4.38
N PHE A 232 13.56 7.38 -3.55
CA PHE A 232 13.44 7.15 -2.09
C PHE A 232 12.42 8.07 -1.41
N GLU A 233 12.48 9.38 -1.65
CA GLU A 233 11.54 10.35 -1.07
C GLU A 233 10.09 10.15 -1.57
N PRO A 234 9.81 10.06 -2.90
CA PRO A 234 8.47 9.76 -3.41
C PRO A 234 7.85 8.48 -2.85
N PHE A 235 8.61 7.37 -2.77
CA PHE A 235 8.09 6.12 -2.20
C PHE A 235 7.90 6.21 -0.69
N THR A 236 8.76 6.94 0.04
CA THR A 236 8.56 7.20 1.47
C THR A 236 7.28 7.98 1.72
N ILE A 237 7.01 9.02 0.92
CA ILE A 237 5.77 9.83 1.01
C ILE A 237 4.53 8.95 0.77
N ILE A 238 4.54 8.09 -0.25
CA ILE A 238 3.43 7.18 -0.56
C ILE A 238 3.19 6.20 0.61
N LEU A 239 4.24 5.53 1.09
CA LEU A 239 4.16 4.57 2.20
C LEU A 239 3.71 5.21 3.53
N MET A 240 3.98 6.51 3.73
CA MET A 240 3.47 7.27 4.87
C MET A 240 2.02 7.76 4.70
N GLN A 241 1.51 7.81 3.47
CA GLN A 241 0.13 8.22 3.16
C GLN A 241 -0.86 7.04 3.21
N ASP A 242 -0.41 5.82 2.92
CA ASP A 242 -1.28 4.64 2.69
C ASP A 242 -1.93 4.00 3.94
N ILE A 243 -1.79 4.59 5.14
CA ILE A 243 -2.62 4.22 6.30
C ILE A 243 -3.92 5.04 6.27
N ASP A 244 -4.76 4.85 5.24
CA ASP A 244 -6.00 5.61 5.08
C ASP A 244 -6.98 5.38 6.24
N PRO A 245 -7.26 6.41 7.07
CA PRO A 245 -8.22 6.26 8.17
C PRO A 245 -9.65 6.10 7.67
N ARG A 246 -9.96 6.42 6.40
CA ARG A 246 -11.30 6.29 5.82
C ARG A 246 -11.62 4.83 5.48
N LEU A 247 -10.66 4.07 4.94
CA LEU A 247 -10.80 2.63 4.71
C LEU A 247 -11.13 1.90 6.02
N ILE A 248 -10.34 2.17 7.07
CA ILE A 248 -10.62 1.64 8.42
C ILE A 248 -11.99 2.12 8.91
N LYS A 249 -12.29 3.43 8.83
CA LYS A 249 -13.61 3.98 9.22
C LYS A 249 -14.79 3.57 8.34
N ARG A 250 -14.59 2.84 7.23
CA ARG A 250 -15.66 2.32 6.35
C ARG A 250 -16.16 0.94 6.79
N TYR A 251 -15.26 0.11 7.31
CA TYR A 251 -15.60 -1.22 7.86
C TYR A 251 -15.77 -1.19 9.38
N PHE A 252 -15.07 -0.29 10.07
CA PHE A 252 -15.03 -0.24 11.52
C PHE A 252 -15.49 1.11 12.10
N LEU A 253 -15.96 1.07 13.34
CA LEU A 253 -15.90 2.17 14.28
C LEU A 253 -14.62 2.02 15.12
N LEU A 254 -13.90 3.12 15.32
CA LEU A 254 -12.72 3.17 16.19
C LEU A 254 -13.18 3.43 17.63
N GLY A 255 -13.36 2.37 18.41
CA GLY A 255 -13.44 2.44 19.87
C GLY A 255 -12.07 2.78 20.49
N HIS A 256 -12.05 3.08 21.79
CA HIS A 256 -10.87 3.66 22.47
C HIS A 256 -9.59 2.80 22.41
N ASP A 257 -9.72 1.48 22.20
CA ASP A 257 -8.64 0.58 21.78
C ASP A 257 -9.20 -0.59 20.94
N GLU A 258 -10.36 -0.41 20.29
CA GLU A 258 -11.08 -1.54 19.68
C GLU A 258 -11.68 -1.26 18.30
N LEU A 259 -11.30 -2.07 17.31
CA LEU A 259 -11.97 -2.20 16.03
C LEU A 259 -13.33 -2.89 16.23
N ILE A 260 -14.41 -2.12 16.12
CA ILE A 260 -15.81 -2.57 16.24
C ILE A 260 -16.41 -2.56 14.83
N PRO A 261 -17.21 -3.56 14.39
CA PRO A 261 -17.86 -3.51 13.08
C PRO A 261 -18.78 -2.29 12.95
N ARG A 262 -19.04 -1.84 11.72
CA ARG A 262 -20.22 -1.03 11.43
C ARG A 262 -21.44 -1.91 11.18
N GLU A 263 -22.61 -1.34 11.46
CA GLU A 263 -23.92 -1.83 11.02
C GLU A 263 -23.89 -2.31 9.56
N GLY A 264 -24.38 -3.53 9.32
CA GLY A 264 -24.42 -4.15 8.00
C GLY A 264 -23.03 -4.53 7.47
N LYS A 265 -22.06 -4.82 8.34
CA LYS A 265 -20.73 -5.38 7.98
C LYS A 265 -20.46 -6.75 8.59
N ASP A 266 -21.24 -7.18 9.58
CA ASP A 266 -21.08 -8.51 10.18
C ASP A 266 -22.40 -8.96 10.83
N GLU A 267 -23.14 -9.83 10.14
CA GLU A 267 -24.47 -10.30 10.55
C GLU A 267 -24.49 -10.80 12.01
N ALA A 268 -23.48 -11.57 12.41
CA ALA A 268 -23.34 -12.12 13.76
C ALA A 268 -22.90 -11.11 14.84
N TYR A 269 -22.55 -9.88 14.47
CA TYR A 269 -22.41 -8.74 15.38
C TYR A 269 -23.68 -7.91 15.41
N ASP A 270 -24.27 -7.66 14.24
CA ASP A 270 -25.50 -6.89 14.06
C ASP A 270 -26.66 -7.57 14.83
N GLU A 271 -26.83 -8.90 14.73
CA GLU A 271 -27.76 -9.71 15.54
C GLU A 271 -27.60 -9.49 17.06
N VAL A 272 -26.35 -9.44 17.54
CA VAL A 272 -26.05 -9.29 18.98
C VAL A 272 -26.20 -7.84 19.44
N MET A 273 -26.06 -6.87 18.54
CA MET A 273 -26.41 -5.48 18.82
C MET A 273 -27.93 -5.31 18.91
N THR A 274 -28.72 -5.95 18.04
CA THR A 274 -30.19 -6.00 18.18
C THR A 274 -30.61 -6.67 19.49
N GLU A 275 -30.00 -7.79 19.89
CA GLU A 275 -30.25 -8.41 21.22
C GLU A 275 -29.99 -7.43 22.37
N ILE A 276 -28.93 -6.61 22.28
CA ILE A 276 -28.62 -5.59 23.29
C ILE A 276 -29.63 -4.44 23.28
N GLU A 277 -30.09 -4.00 22.10
CA GLU A 277 -31.06 -2.91 21.96
C GLU A 277 -32.44 -3.31 22.48
N GLU A 278 -32.95 -4.50 22.15
CA GLU A 278 -34.19 -5.06 22.70
C GLU A 278 -34.13 -5.16 24.24
N LEU A 279 -33.00 -5.60 24.80
CA LEU A 279 -32.74 -5.64 26.24
C LEU A 279 -32.60 -4.24 26.87
N GLU A 280 -32.14 -3.23 26.11
CA GLU A 280 -32.02 -1.85 26.57
C GLU A 280 -33.36 -1.12 26.58
N GLU A 281 -34.17 -1.28 25.54
CA GLU A 281 -35.56 -0.83 25.53
C GLU A 281 -36.29 -1.45 26.72
N GLY A 282 -36.30 -2.79 26.85
CA GLY A 282 -37.00 -3.52 27.91
C GLY A 282 -36.63 -3.16 29.35
N LEU A 283 -35.42 -2.61 29.58
CA LEU A 283 -34.97 -2.09 30.88
C LEU A 283 -35.45 -0.65 31.14
N GLU A 284 -35.35 0.23 30.15
CA GLU A 284 -35.79 1.63 30.26
C GLU A 284 -37.32 1.73 30.35
N GLU A 285 -37.99 0.88 29.58
CA GLU A 285 -39.37 0.44 29.74
C GLU A 285 -39.71 0.10 31.21
N ALA A 286 -38.97 -0.81 31.84
CA ALA A 286 -39.21 -1.27 33.21
C ALA A 286 -38.99 -0.19 34.29
N LEU A 287 -38.01 0.70 34.11
CA LEU A 287 -37.76 1.84 34.99
C LEU A 287 -39.01 2.73 35.11
N LYS A 288 -39.67 3.01 33.98
CA LYS A 288 -40.85 3.89 33.92
C LYS A 288 -42.07 3.31 34.67
N LYS A 289 -42.23 1.99 34.75
CA LYS A 289 -43.21 1.36 35.66
C LYS A 289 -42.84 1.53 37.14
N PHE A 290 -41.56 1.50 37.49
CA PHE A 290 -41.16 1.80 38.88
C PHE A 290 -41.34 3.26 39.25
N GLU A 291 -41.04 4.22 38.37
CA GLU A 291 -41.30 5.64 38.64
C GLU A 291 -42.80 5.89 38.90
N LYS A 292 -43.66 5.32 38.03
CA LYS A 292 -45.13 5.43 38.15
C LYS A 292 -45.69 4.75 39.42
N SER A 293 -45.15 3.60 39.82
CA SER A 293 -45.66 2.86 41.00
C SER A 293 -45.14 3.40 42.35
N LEU A 294 -43.96 4.02 42.38
CA LEU A 294 -43.39 4.61 43.59
C LEU A 294 -43.72 6.11 43.75
N GLY A 295 -44.08 6.80 42.66
CA GLY A 295 -44.31 8.25 42.66
C GLY A 295 -43.01 9.07 42.80
N MET A 296 -41.89 8.52 42.37
CA MET A 296 -40.55 9.09 42.56
C MET A 296 -39.75 9.04 41.26
N LYS A 297 -38.97 10.09 40.98
CA LYS A 297 -38.00 10.04 39.87
C LYS A 297 -36.83 9.12 40.23
N LEU A 298 -36.46 8.26 39.29
CA LEU A 298 -35.38 7.28 39.40
C LEU A 298 -34.35 7.52 38.28
N SER A 299 -33.16 6.93 38.43
CA SER A 299 -32.16 6.90 37.37
C SER A 299 -31.29 5.66 37.50
N TRP A 300 -30.91 5.07 36.36
CA TRP A 300 -29.87 4.06 36.32
C TRP A 300 -28.52 4.64 36.74
N TRP A 301 -27.81 3.90 37.59
CA TRP A 301 -26.41 4.14 37.95
C TRP A 301 -25.54 3.00 37.41
N HIS A 302 -24.39 3.37 36.85
CA HIS A 302 -23.43 2.44 36.26
C HIS A 302 -22.11 2.46 37.04
N SER A 303 -21.58 1.29 37.36
CA SER A 303 -20.19 1.17 37.81
C SER A 303 -19.24 1.43 36.64
N ALA A 304 -18.31 2.38 36.81
CA ALA A 304 -17.27 2.67 35.83
C ALA A 304 -16.06 1.71 35.92
N VAL A 305 -16.06 0.79 36.89
CA VAL A 305 -14.85 0.00 37.29
C VAL A 305 -15.14 -1.50 37.46
N GLY A 306 -16.40 -1.95 37.38
CA GLY A 306 -16.76 -3.36 37.61
C GLY A 306 -17.82 -3.89 36.65
N THR A 307 -17.60 -5.10 36.13
CA THR A 307 -18.48 -5.81 35.18
C THR A 307 -19.74 -6.40 35.81
N GLU A 308 -19.76 -6.65 37.12
CA GLU A 308 -20.85 -7.37 37.80
C GLU A 308 -22.04 -6.49 38.24
N GLU A 309 -21.86 -5.17 38.38
CA GLU A 309 -22.87 -4.25 38.93
C GLU A 309 -23.02 -2.98 38.08
N ILE A 310 -23.48 -3.15 36.84
CA ILE A 310 -23.53 -2.06 35.85
C ILE A 310 -24.88 -1.32 35.77
N TYR A 311 -25.95 -1.79 36.43
CA TYR A 311 -27.27 -1.13 36.45
C TYR A 311 -27.91 -1.24 37.85
N MET A 312 -27.70 -0.24 38.70
CA MET A 312 -28.43 -0.07 39.96
C MET A 312 -29.44 1.08 39.84
N ILE A 313 -30.48 1.10 40.67
CA ILE A 313 -31.40 2.24 40.74
C ILE A 313 -30.89 3.24 41.81
N GLU A 314 -30.77 4.51 41.42
CA GLU A 314 -30.34 5.60 42.31
C GLU A 314 -31.49 6.61 42.53
N THR A 315 -31.63 7.12 43.76
CA THR A 315 -32.62 8.13 44.14
C THR A 315 -32.07 9.13 45.17
N SER A 316 -32.91 10.09 45.58
CA SER A 316 -32.56 11.12 46.58
C SER A 316 -32.45 10.53 47.99
N ALA A 317 -31.45 10.94 48.78
CA ALA A 317 -31.27 10.46 50.14
C ALA A 317 -32.31 10.95 51.16
N GLY A 318 -33.26 11.82 50.77
CA GLY A 318 -34.35 12.29 51.62
C GLY A 318 -35.68 11.54 51.45
N GLN A 319 -35.75 10.57 50.53
CA GLN A 319 -36.99 9.90 50.14
C GLN A 319 -37.48 8.90 51.21
N LYS A 320 -38.77 8.98 51.58
CA LYS A 320 -39.36 8.16 52.67
C LYS A 320 -40.07 6.88 52.22
N ASN A 321 -40.27 6.67 50.91
CA ASN A 321 -41.06 5.56 50.36
C ASN A 321 -40.17 4.49 49.69
N ILE A 322 -39.15 4.01 50.39
CA ILE A 322 -38.24 2.95 49.92
C ILE A 322 -38.74 1.59 50.44
N PRO A 323 -39.06 0.60 49.57
CA PRO A 323 -39.49 -0.72 50.03
C PRO A 323 -38.33 -1.50 50.66
N LYS A 324 -38.59 -2.19 51.77
CA LYS A 324 -37.57 -2.89 52.59
C LYS A 324 -36.98 -4.15 51.93
N GLU A 325 -37.68 -4.72 50.94
CA GLU A 325 -37.37 -6.00 50.32
C GLU A 325 -36.13 -5.99 49.38
N TRP A 326 -35.50 -4.83 49.16
CA TRP A 326 -34.58 -4.62 48.03
C TRP A 326 -33.18 -5.21 48.29
N THR A 327 -32.72 -6.13 47.44
CA THR A 327 -31.38 -6.76 47.53
C THR A 327 -30.80 -7.15 46.17
N ARG A 328 -29.48 -7.00 46.03
CA ARG A 328 -28.58 -7.26 44.87
C ARG A 328 -28.91 -8.50 44.00
N ASN A 329 -28.79 -8.33 42.67
CA ASN A 329 -28.18 -9.24 41.68
C ASN A 329 -28.52 -8.77 40.25
N GLY A 330 -27.60 -8.94 39.30
CA GLY A 330 -27.82 -8.79 37.85
C GLY A 330 -26.94 -9.78 37.07
N GLY A 331 -27.31 -10.11 35.83
CA GLY A 331 -26.57 -11.11 35.04
C GLY A 331 -26.80 -11.04 33.52
N THR A 332 -28.05 -11.08 33.06
CA THR A 332 -28.43 -11.13 31.62
C THR A 332 -27.74 -10.09 30.73
N LYS A 333 -27.56 -8.85 31.23
CA LYS A 333 -26.91 -7.79 30.44
C LYS A 333 -25.37 -7.82 30.47
N VAL A 334 -24.77 -8.62 31.35
CA VAL A 334 -23.33 -8.93 31.32
C VAL A 334 -23.10 -9.94 30.20
N GLU A 335 -23.91 -11.01 30.18
CA GLU A 335 -23.89 -12.05 29.14
C GLU A 335 -24.02 -11.47 27.73
N ALA A 336 -24.98 -10.58 27.47
CA ALA A 336 -25.14 -9.93 26.17
C ALA A 336 -23.89 -9.11 25.76
N ARG A 337 -23.21 -8.44 26.71
CA ARG A 337 -21.96 -7.71 26.45
C ARG A 337 -20.77 -8.66 26.22
N GLU A 338 -20.76 -9.84 26.84
CA GLU A 338 -19.77 -10.90 26.56
C GLU A 338 -20.00 -11.56 25.20
N LYS A 339 -21.27 -11.81 24.80
CA LYS A 339 -21.64 -12.20 23.43
C LYS A 339 -21.10 -11.19 22.42
N ARG A 340 -21.35 -9.89 22.63
CA ARG A 340 -20.89 -8.81 21.75
C ARG A 340 -19.38 -8.76 21.62
N ASN A 341 -18.65 -8.82 22.74
CA ASN A 341 -17.18 -8.84 22.74
C ASN A 341 -16.64 -10.12 22.06
N THR A 342 -17.39 -11.22 22.11
CA THR A 342 -17.08 -12.47 21.40
C THR A 342 -17.36 -12.37 19.90
N ALA A 343 -18.43 -11.70 19.48
CA ALA A 343 -18.74 -11.41 18.08
C ALA A 343 -17.64 -10.52 17.45
N ILE A 344 -17.26 -9.42 18.12
CA ILE A 344 -16.15 -8.54 17.71
C ILE A 344 -14.84 -9.35 17.53
N LYS A 345 -14.52 -10.27 18.45
CA LYS A 345 -13.36 -11.16 18.31
C LYS A 345 -13.49 -12.11 17.10
N LYS A 346 -14.66 -12.73 16.88
CA LYS A 346 -14.91 -13.60 15.73
C LYS A 346 -14.78 -12.85 14.40
N PHE A 347 -15.27 -11.62 14.31
CA PHE A 347 -15.13 -10.76 13.13
C PHE A 347 -13.67 -10.43 12.81
N LYS A 348 -12.88 -10.04 13.83
CA LYS A 348 -11.43 -9.82 13.68
C LYS A 348 -10.74 -11.06 13.11
N PHE A 349 -11.06 -12.26 13.62
CA PHE A 349 -10.50 -13.50 13.07
C PHE A 349 -10.99 -13.83 11.65
N ARG A 350 -12.23 -13.49 11.26
CA ARG A 350 -12.68 -13.60 9.86
C ARG A 350 -11.82 -12.74 8.93
N ILE A 351 -11.62 -11.47 9.27
CA ILE A 351 -10.80 -10.53 8.48
C ILE A 351 -9.32 -10.94 8.45
N TYR A 352 -8.79 -11.48 9.56
CA TYR A 352 -7.42 -12.01 9.57
C TYR A 352 -7.28 -13.25 8.66
N ASN A 353 -8.30 -14.11 8.57
CA ASN A 353 -8.28 -15.25 7.64
C ASN A 353 -8.39 -14.80 6.18
N GLU A 354 -9.28 -13.84 5.88
CA GLU A 354 -9.45 -13.24 4.53
C GLU A 354 -8.13 -12.59 4.04
N PHE A 355 -7.47 -11.83 4.91
CA PHE A 355 -6.14 -11.28 4.63
C PHE A 355 -5.06 -12.37 4.42
N ASP A 356 -5.23 -13.54 5.04
CA ASP A 356 -4.27 -14.65 4.95
C ASP A 356 -4.41 -15.49 3.68
N GLU A 357 -5.54 -15.39 2.95
CA GLU A 357 -5.68 -16.03 1.63
C GLU A 357 -4.58 -15.53 0.67
N ASP A 358 -4.28 -14.23 0.74
CA ASP A 358 -3.20 -13.56 -0.01
C ASP A 358 -1.82 -13.62 0.67
N ARG A 359 -1.62 -14.42 1.74
CA ARG A 359 -0.30 -14.64 2.40
C ARG A 359 0.81 -14.94 1.38
N GLY A 360 0.49 -15.67 0.31
CA GLY A 360 1.42 -15.97 -0.78
C GLY A 360 1.88 -14.74 -1.59
N ILE A 361 1.05 -13.70 -1.70
CA ILE A 361 1.41 -12.39 -2.28
C ILE A 361 2.23 -11.59 -1.27
N TRP A 362 1.73 -11.44 -0.03
CA TRP A 362 2.39 -10.65 1.02
C TRP A 362 3.83 -11.12 1.29
N LEU A 363 4.04 -12.44 1.43
CA LEU A 363 5.38 -13.00 1.63
C LEU A 363 6.29 -12.82 0.40
N ARG A 364 5.76 -12.74 -0.83
CA ARG A 364 6.57 -12.39 -2.01
C ARG A 364 6.97 -10.92 -2.00
N ALA A 365 6.04 -10.01 -1.68
CA ALA A 365 6.33 -8.58 -1.57
C ALA A 365 7.40 -8.30 -0.50
N ILE A 366 7.20 -8.81 0.72
CA ILE A 366 8.16 -8.68 1.83
C ILE A 366 9.54 -9.22 1.45
N ARG A 367 9.62 -10.39 0.79
CA ARG A 367 10.90 -10.96 0.31
C ARG A 367 11.57 -10.13 -0.80
N VAL A 368 10.82 -9.39 -1.61
CA VAL A 368 11.38 -8.47 -2.60
C VAL A 368 11.91 -7.21 -1.92
N PHE A 369 11.13 -6.59 -1.03
CA PHE A 369 11.58 -5.41 -0.27
C PHE A 369 12.79 -5.70 0.62
N ALA A 370 12.80 -6.81 1.38
CA ALA A 370 13.95 -7.17 2.21
C ALA A 370 15.22 -7.47 1.39
N LYS A 371 15.10 -8.01 0.18
CA LYS A 371 16.23 -8.16 -0.74
C LYS A 371 16.71 -6.81 -1.29
N LEU A 372 15.79 -5.92 -1.61
CA LEU A 372 16.12 -4.59 -2.12
C LEU A 372 16.81 -3.73 -1.05
N ASP A 373 16.32 -3.76 0.18
CA ASP A 373 16.90 -3.10 1.35
C ASP A 373 18.31 -3.62 1.67
N CYS A 374 18.51 -4.94 1.62
CA CYS A 374 19.83 -5.56 1.75
C CYS A 374 20.79 -5.13 0.62
N LEU A 375 20.31 -5.06 -0.63
CA LEU A 375 21.11 -4.60 -1.77
C LEU A 375 21.46 -3.10 -1.68
N PHE A 376 20.52 -2.24 -1.29
CA PHE A 376 20.78 -0.82 -1.04
C PHE A 376 21.73 -0.61 0.13
N SER A 377 21.62 -1.40 1.20
CA SER A 377 22.55 -1.37 2.33
C SER A 377 23.97 -1.74 1.88
N LEU A 378 24.13 -2.84 1.13
CA LEU A 378 25.42 -3.24 0.56
C LEU A 378 25.98 -2.22 -0.44
N ALA A 379 25.14 -1.60 -1.26
CA ALA A 379 25.56 -0.53 -2.18
C ALA A 379 26.06 0.71 -1.41
N LYS A 380 25.35 1.14 -0.36
CA LYS A 380 25.75 2.23 0.52
C LYS A 380 27.04 1.91 1.28
N SER A 381 27.19 0.70 1.83
CA SER A 381 28.45 0.26 2.44
C SER A 381 29.60 0.23 1.43
N SER A 382 29.36 -0.22 0.20
CA SER A 382 30.37 -0.24 -0.87
C SER A 382 30.77 1.15 -1.36
N ALA A 383 29.93 2.17 -1.18
CA ALA A 383 30.28 3.57 -1.42
C ALA A 383 31.01 4.19 -0.21
N ALA A 384 30.59 3.84 1.02
CA ALA A 384 31.14 4.37 2.27
C ALA A 384 32.52 3.80 2.65
N ILE A 385 32.94 2.66 2.09
CA ILE A 385 34.24 2.03 2.40
C ILE A 385 35.45 2.78 1.81
N GLY A 386 35.21 3.78 0.95
CA GLY A 386 36.24 4.64 0.38
C GLY A 386 37.09 4.00 -0.73
N GLU A 387 38.18 4.69 -1.08
CA GLU A 387 39.12 4.27 -2.13
C GLU A 387 40.51 3.93 -1.56
N PRO A 388 41.29 3.02 -2.20
CA PRO A 388 40.85 2.10 -3.24
C PRO A 388 39.86 1.05 -2.72
N SER A 389 38.91 0.67 -3.56
CA SER A 389 38.01 -0.46 -3.38
C SER A 389 37.96 -1.28 -4.67
N CYS A 390 37.54 -2.55 -4.60
CA CYS A 390 37.43 -3.41 -5.76
C CYS A 390 36.24 -4.38 -5.63
N ARG A 391 35.74 -4.86 -6.78
CA ARG A 391 34.78 -5.96 -6.81
C ARG A 391 35.56 -7.28 -6.67
N PRO A 392 35.25 -8.14 -5.68
CA PRO A 392 35.92 -9.41 -5.53
C PRO A 392 35.69 -10.30 -6.76
N LYS A 393 36.75 -11.00 -7.19
CA LYS A 393 36.69 -12.04 -8.20
C LYS A 393 36.62 -13.39 -7.50
N PHE A 394 35.57 -14.15 -7.77
CA PHE A 394 35.48 -15.56 -7.37
C PHE A 394 35.92 -16.39 -8.58
N VAL A 395 36.94 -17.22 -8.39
CA VAL A 395 37.47 -18.13 -9.42
C VAL A 395 36.80 -19.49 -9.35
N GLY A 396 36.74 -20.20 -10.47
CA GLY A 396 36.27 -21.58 -10.51
C GLY A 396 37.34 -22.58 -10.04
N GLU A 397 36.93 -23.80 -9.68
CA GLU A 397 37.87 -24.91 -9.38
C GLU A 397 38.78 -25.24 -10.58
N GLU A 398 38.31 -24.93 -11.80
CA GLU A 398 39.03 -25.08 -13.07
C GLU A 398 40.16 -24.05 -13.28
N GLU A 399 40.21 -22.96 -12.52
CA GLU A 399 41.17 -21.85 -12.70
C GLU A 399 42.40 -21.93 -11.76
N GLY A 400 42.71 -23.13 -11.22
CA GLY A 400 43.82 -23.33 -10.28
C GLY A 400 44.36 -24.77 -10.23
N ASP A 401 45.15 -25.08 -9.20
CA ASP A 401 45.72 -26.42 -8.95
C ASP A 401 44.72 -27.41 -8.31
N GLY A 402 43.42 -27.08 -8.33
CA GLY A 402 42.38 -27.79 -7.58
C GLY A 402 42.38 -27.52 -6.08
N SER A 403 43.09 -26.50 -5.59
CA SER A 403 43.09 -26.13 -4.16
C SER A 403 42.67 -24.68 -3.90
N ALA A 404 42.14 -24.43 -2.70
CA ALA A 404 41.67 -23.11 -2.28
C ALA A 404 42.84 -22.15 -2.02
N TRP A 405 42.67 -20.89 -2.46
CA TRP A 405 43.64 -19.81 -2.31
C TRP A 405 42.94 -18.45 -2.21
N PHE A 406 43.67 -17.43 -1.76
CA PHE A 406 43.25 -16.02 -1.85
C PHE A 406 44.46 -15.10 -2.04
N ASP A 407 44.25 -13.97 -2.72
CA ASP A 407 45.25 -12.90 -2.90
C ASP A 407 44.55 -11.54 -2.74
N PHE A 408 44.71 -10.94 -1.55
CA PHE A 408 44.18 -9.62 -1.22
C PHE A 408 45.28 -8.58 -1.36
N LYS A 409 45.02 -7.55 -2.18
CA LYS A 409 45.92 -6.42 -2.41
C LYS A 409 45.45 -5.19 -1.67
N SER A 410 46.34 -4.56 -0.90
CA SER A 410 46.05 -3.36 -0.11
C SER A 410 44.80 -3.48 0.79
N LEU A 411 44.64 -4.63 1.46
CA LEU A 411 43.55 -4.95 2.38
C LEU A 411 43.52 -4.00 3.58
N ARG A 412 42.32 -3.59 4.00
CA ARG A 412 42.07 -2.69 5.15
C ARG A 412 40.89 -3.17 5.98
N HIS A 413 40.84 -2.78 7.26
CA HIS A 413 39.81 -3.28 8.18
C HIS A 413 38.43 -2.64 7.90
N PRO A 414 37.40 -3.40 7.48
CA PRO A 414 36.16 -2.83 6.92
C PRO A 414 35.43 -1.83 7.81
N THR A 415 35.50 -1.99 9.14
CA THR A 415 34.85 -1.07 10.10
C THR A 415 35.74 0.09 10.56
N LEU A 416 37.07 0.00 10.44
CA LEU A 416 37.95 1.10 10.85
C LEU A 416 38.01 2.19 9.78
N CYS A 417 37.95 1.81 8.49
CA CYS A 417 37.88 2.76 7.38
C CYS A 417 36.59 3.60 7.33
N VAL A 418 35.53 3.17 8.05
CA VAL A 418 34.25 3.90 8.13
C VAL A 418 34.21 4.83 9.35
N ASN A 419 35.03 4.57 10.37
CA ASN A 419 35.15 5.44 11.54
C ASN A 419 36.19 6.54 11.27
N GLY A 420 35.75 7.74 10.96
CA GLY A 420 36.57 8.95 10.71
C GLY A 420 37.39 9.47 11.93
N SER A 421 37.66 8.61 12.91
CA SER A 421 38.59 8.83 14.03
C SER A 421 39.93 8.11 13.83
N VAL A 422 40.14 7.42 12.71
CA VAL A 422 41.38 6.73 12.34
C VAL A 422 41.81 7.22 10.96
N GLU A 423 42.60 8.30 10.93
CA GLU A 423 42.94 9.00 9.67
C GLU A 423 43.91 8.18 8.80
N ASP A 424 44.90 7.49 9.40
CA ASP A 424 45.91 6.70 8.70
C ASP A 424 45.83 5.20 9.04
N PHE A 425 44.97 4.44 8.34
CA PHE A 425 45.04 2.97 8.35
C PHE A 425 45.98 2.44 7.25
N ILE A 426 47.09 1.82 7.65
CA ILE A 426 48.08 1.26 6.71
C ILE A 426 47.52 -0.01 6.02
N PRO A 427 47.35 -0.02 4.68
CA PRO A 427 46.87 -1.19 3.94
C PRO A 427 47.93 -2.31 3.89
N ASN A 428 47.49 -3.57 3.84
CA ASN A 428 48.37 -4.74 3.84
C ASN A 428 48.05 -5.69 2.67
N ASP A 429 49.08 -6.29 2.07
CA ASP A 429 48.92 -7.40 1.14
C ASP A 429 48.83 -8.73 1.92
N VAL A 430 47.86 -9.59 1.58
CA VAL A 430 47.70 -10.90 2.22
C VAL A 430 47.38 -11.97 1.17
N LYS A 431 48.27 -12.95 1.01
CA LYS A 431 48.14 -14.03 0.03
C LYS A 431 48.40 -15.40 0.68
N LEU A 432 47.59 -16.40 0.34
CA LEU A 432 47.74 -17.77 0.83
C LEU A 432 47.30 -18.78 -0.24
N GLY A 433 48.05 -19.87 -0.39
CA GLY A 433 47.81 -20.92 -1.40
C GLY A 433 48.15 -20.53 -2.84
N GLY A 434 47.73 -21.36 -3.80
CA GLY A 434 48.08 -21.20 -5.20
C GLY A 434 49.60 -21.35 -5.43
N ASP A 435 50.23 -20.29 -5.94
CA ASP A 435 51.68 -20.18 -6.13
C ASP A 435 52.49 -19.96 -4.83
N VAL A 436 51.82 -19.69 -3.70
CA VAL A 436 52.47 -19.55 -2.38
C VAL A 436 52.06 -20.63 -1.39
N GLY A 437 52.74 -20.68 -0.25
CA GLY A 437 52.49 -21.67 0.81
C GLY A 437 51.02 -21.69 1.26
N LYS A 438 50.51 -22.90 1.52
CA LYS A 438 49.14 -23.15 2.01
C LYS A 438 49.02 -22.98 3.55
N ILE A 439 50.12 -22.65 4.22
CA ILE A 439 50.24 -22.33 5.65
C ILE A 439 51.13 -21.10 5.77
N ALA A 440 50.73 -20.12 6.58
CA ALA A 440 51.53 -18.94 6.93
C ALA A 440 51.82 -18.92 8.44
N LEU A 441 53.07 -18.61 8.80
CA LEU A 441 53.49 -18.37 10.18
C LEU A 441 53.59 -16.85 10.40
N LEU A 442 52.70 -16.30 11.24
CA LEU A 442 52.68 -14.88 11.57
C LEU A 442 53.48 -14.60 12.83
N THR A 443 54.58 -13.85 12.70
CA THR A 443 55.45 -13.42 13.81
C THR A 443 55.39 -11.92 13.99
N ALA A 444 55.18 -11.44 15.21
CA ALA A 444 55.30 -10.03 15.58
C ALA A 444 55.75 -9.88 17.03
N GLU A 445 56.41 -8.77 17.35
CA GLU A 445 56.85 -8.46 18.73
C GLU A 445 55.68 -8.18 19.67
N ASN A 446 54.54 -7.70 19.13
CA ASN A 446 53.30 -7.46 19.85
C ASN A 446 52.11 -8.08 19.09
N GLY A 447 51.37 -8.99 19.74
CA GLY A 447 50.32 -9.82 19.11
C GLY A 447 49.06 -9.08 18.62
N LEU A 448 48.93 -7.78 18.88
CA LEU A 448 47.80 -6.97 18.39
C LEU A 448 47.76 -6.92 16.85
N PHE A 449 48.91 -6.80 16.20
CA PHE A 449 48.98 -6.68 14.74
C PHE A 449 48.60 -8.00 14.04
N THR A 450 49.06 -9.14 14.56
CA THR A 450 48.75 -10.46 13.99
C THR A 450 47.29 -10.85 14.22
N GLY A 451 46.71 -10.53 15.38
CA GLY A 451 45.27 -10.71 15.62
C GLY A 451 44.41 -9.87 14.68
N LEU A 452 44.78 -8.60 14.44
CA LEU A 452 44.09 -7.73 13.49
C LEU A 452 44.19 -8.24 12.04
N LEU A 453 45.39 -8.63 11.60
CA LEU A 453 45.64 -9.19 10.26
C LEU A 453 44.84 -10.49 10.01
N SER A 454 44.82 -11.39 11.00
CA SER A 454 44.00 -12.61 10.95
C SER A 454 42.51 -12.29 10.79
N THR A 455 42.02 -11.32 11.56
CA THR A 455 40.59 -10.94 11.58
C THR A 455 40.17 -10.25 10.27
N MET A 456 41.01 -9.38 9.70
CA MET A 456 40.77 -8.81 8.37
C MET A 456 40.74 -9.86 7.26
N SER A 457 41.52 -10.94 7.41
CA SER A 457 41.63 -12.02 6.42
C SER A 457 40.53 -13.09 6.56
N GLY A 458 39.67 -13.00 7.58
CA GLY A 458 38.68 -14.03 7.91
C GLY A 458 39.27 -15.32 8.50
N CYS A 459 40.55 -15.31 8.90
CA CYS A 459 41.26 -16.48 9.43
C CYS A 459 40.94 -16.77 10.91
N THR A 460 40.26 -15.84 11.59
CA THR A 460 39.71 -16.00 12.94
C THR A 460 38.19 -15.89 12.90
N PRO A 461 37.44 -16.68 13.69
CA PRO A 461 35.99 -16.56 13.77
C PRO A 461 35.59 -15.20 14.36
N PRO A 462 34.40 -14.67 14.01
CA PRO A 462 33.85 -13.51 14.69
C PRO A 462 33.59 -13.84 16.18
N VAL A 463 33.77 -12.83 17.03
CA VAL A 463 33.49 -12.85 18.48
C VAL A 463 32.07 -12.36 18.73
#